data_AF-A0A139DE07-F1
#
_entry.id   AF-A0A139DE07-F1
#
_cell.length_a   1.000
_cell.length_b   1.000
_cell.length_c   1.000
_cell.angle_alpha   90.00
_cell.angle_beta   90.00
_cell.angle_gamma   90.00
#
_symmetry.space_group_name_H-M   'P 1'
#
loop_
_entity.id
_entity.type
_entity.pdbx_description
1 polymer ?
#
loop_
_entity_poly.entity_id
_entity_poly.type
_entity_poly.pdbx_seq_one_letter_code
_entity_poly.pdbx_strand_id
1 'polypeptide(L)'
;ERQRRLSDTDGHFIRFSLSHESRDPGGRLRVICEDSGAGFDFAEHSARASKTRSIPGSSYAGRGLELLRRMATHFHVHGEGNRVEIVYDWEPGREDDD
;
A
#
# COMPACT_ATOMS: atom_id res chain seq x y z
N GLU A 1 2.59 -29.25 0.14
CA GLU A 1 2.84 -28.56 -1.13
C GLU A 1 2.93 -27.03 -1.04
N ARG A 2 1.90 -26.30 -0.58
CA ARG A 2 1.96 -24.81 -0.44
C ARG A 2 3.13 -24.31 0.41
N GLN A 3 3.34 -24.87 1.60
CA GLN A 3 4.47 -24.52 2.46
C GLN A 3 5.82 -24.88 1.85
N ARG A 4 5.92 -26.00 1.11
CA ARG A 4 7.15 -26.45 0.44
C ARG A 4 7.60 -25.49 -0.67
N ARG A 5 6.63 -24.92 -1.40
CA ARG A 5 6.90 -23.93 -2.44
C ARG A 5 7.24 -22.54 -1.89
N LEU A 6 6.82 -22.22 -0.66
CA LEU A 6 7.22 -20.98 0.02
C LEU A 6 8.59 -21.10 0.70
N SER A 7 9.00 -22.31 1.12
CA SER A 7 10.29 -22.54 1.77
C SER A 7 11.50 -22.46 0.84
N ASP A 8 11.28 -22.46 -0.48
CA ASP A 8 12.31 -22.45 -1.51
C ASP A 8 12.15 -21.20 -2.38
N THR A 9 12.43 -20.04 -1.78
CA THR A 9 12.20 -18.72 -2.38
C THR A 9 13.47 -18.10 -2.95
N ASP A 10 14.63 -18.78 -2.93
CA ASP A 10 15.92 -18.26 -3.42
C ASP A 10 16.28 -16.86 -2.87
N GLY A 11 15.85 -16.55 -1.64
CA GLY A 11 16.05 -15.24 -1.03
C GLY A 11 15.06 -14.15 -1.47
N HIS A 12 14.10 -14.48 -2.33
CA HIS A 12 12.99 -13.59 -2.66
C HIS A 12 12.02 -13.42 -1.49
N PHE A 13 11.53 -12.21 -1.31
CA PHE A 13 10.61 -11.89 -0.23
C PHE A 13 9.57 -10.86 -0.65
N ILE A 14 8.45 -10.87 0.08
CA ILE A 14 7.57 -9.73 0.27
C ILE A 14 7.46 -9.55 1.78
N ARG A 15 7.78 -8.35 2.26
CA ARG A 15 7.81 -8.02 3.68
C ARG A 15 6.84 -6.88 3.96
N PHE A 16 5.94 -7.14 4.91
CA PHE A 16 5.08 -6.11 5.47
C PHE A 16 5.58 -5.74 6.86
N SER A 17 5.77 -4.44 7.07
CA SER A 17 6.09 -3.87 8.40
C SER A 17 4.96 -2.96 8.81
N LEU A 18 4.38 -3.22 9.98
CA LEU A 18 3.28 -2.45 10.53
C LEU A 18 3.73 -1.84 11.85
N SER A 19 3.62 -0.51 11.96
CA SER A 19 3.88 0.20 13.21
C SER A 19 2.65 1.01 13.58
N HIS A 20 2.13 0.74 14.78
CA HIS A 20 0.99 1.42 15.37
C HIS A 20 1.47 2.39 16.46
N GLU A 21 0.97 3.61 16.43
CA GLU A 21 1.21 4.65 17.42
C GLU A 21 -0.14 5.18 17.93
N SER A 22 -0.40 5.05 19.23
CA SER A 22 -1.54 5.70 19.86
C SER A 22 -1.32 7.21 19.91
N ARG A 23 -2.34 7.98 19.55
CA ARG A 23 -2.33 9.45 19.59
C ARG A 23 -3.57 9.92 20.34
N ASP A 24 -3.52 11.11 20.94
CA ASP A 24 -4.70 11.67 21.61
C ASP A 24 -5.27 12.84 20.78
N PRO A 25 -6.50 12.74 20.24
CA PRO A 25 -7.34 11.55 20.17
C PRO A 25 -6.95 10.63 18.99
N GLY A 26 -7.14 9.31 19.13
CA GLY A 26 -7.04 8.34 18.04
C GLY A 26 -5.68 7.63 17.87
N GLY A 27 -5.14 7.63 16.65
CA GLY A 27 -3.92 6.89 16.37
C GLY A 27 -3.40 6.99 14.95
N ARG A 28 -2.23 6.39 14.75
CA ARG A 28 -1.53 6.29 13.48
C ARG A 28 -1.13 4.85 13.20
N LEU A 29 -1.36 4.41 11.97
CA LEU A 29 -0.88 3.14 11.44
C LEU A 29 -0.01 3.43 10.24
N ARG A 30 1.26 3.07 10.35
CA ARG A 30 2.19 3.09 9.24
C ARG A 30 2.40 1.66 8.75
N VAL A 31 2.19 1.46 7.45
CA VAL A 31 2.35 0.20 6.73
C VAL A 31 3.44 0.39 5.69
N ILE A 32 4.44 -0.48 5.72
CA ILE A 32 5.48 -0.54 4.69
C ILE A 32 5.41 -1.90 4.02
N CYS A 33 5.36 -1.90 2.69
CA CYS A 33 5.45 -3.09 1.85
C CYS A 33 6.75 -3.02 1.06
N GLU A 34 7.60 -4.03 1.20
CA GLU A 34 8.89 -4.15 0.50
C GLU A 34 8.99 -5.50 -0.18
N ASP A 35 9.49 -5.55 -1.40
CA ASP A 35 9.81 -6.81 -2.09
C ASP A 35 11.23 -6.84 -2.64
N SER A 36 11.75 -8.05 -2.86
CA SER A 36 13.11 -8.28 -3.38
C SER A 36 13.27 -8.04 -4.89
N GLY A 37 12.19 -7.70 -5.59
CA GLY A 37 12.19 -7.51 -7.03
C GLY A 37 12.81 -6.17 -7.46
N ALA A 38 12.96 -6.01 -8.77
CA ALA A 38 13.51 -4.81 -9.42
C ALA A 38 12.58 -3.58 -9.38
N GLY A 39 11.45 -3.67 -8.67
CA GLY A 39 10.47 -2.59 -8.60
C GLY A 39 9.72 -2.33 -9.90
N PHE A 40 9.13 -1.14 -10.00
CA PHE A 40 8.38 -0.65 -11.15
C PHE A 40 8.44 0.88 -11.24
N ASP A 41 8.44 1.42 -12.46
CA ASP A 41 8.37 2.87 -12.67
C ASP A 41 6.98 3.39 -12.25
N PHE A 42 6.91 3.87 -11.01
CA PHE A 42 5.69 4.42 -10.42
C PHE A 42 5.23 5.70 -11.12
N ALA A 43 6.17 6.54 -11.60
CA ALA A 43 5.84 7.80 -12.25
C ALA A 43 5.12 7.54 -13.58
N GLU A 44 5.63 6.59 -14.37
CA GLU A 44 5.00 6.16 -15.61
C GLU A 44 3.65 5.45 -15.34
N HIS A 45 3.58 4.60 -14.32
CA HIS A 45 2.37 3.85 -13.99
C HIS A 45 1.23 4.76 -13.49
N SER A 46 1.54 5.76 -12.65
CA SER A 46 0.55 6.75 -12.18
C SER A 46 0.03 7.59 -13.35
N ALA A 47 0.89 8.02 -14.26
CA ALA A 47 0.50 8.81 -15.43
C ALA A 47 -0.41 8.02 -16.40
N ARG A 48 -0.19 6.71 -16.54
CA ARG A 48 -1.03 5.81 -17.34
C ARG A 48 -2.36 5.49 -16.64
N ALA A 49 -2.34 5.26 -15.32
CA ALA A 49 -3.55 5.01 -14.53
C ALA A 49 -4.52 6.19 -14.56
N SER A 50 -4.01 7.44 -14.58
CA SER A 50 -4.85 8.64 -14.71
C SER A 50 -5.43 8.86 -16.12
N LYS A 51 -4.88 8.21 -17.16
CA LYS A 51 -5.27 8.42 -18.57
C LYS A 51 -6.16 7.30 -19.14
N THR A 52 -6.09 6.10 -18.60
CA THR A 52 -6.86 4.96 -19.09
C THR A 52 -8.20 4.86 -18.36
N ARG A 53 -9.31 5.17 -19.05
CA ARG A 53 -10.64 4.67 -18.65
C ARG A 53 -10.55 3.15 -18.55
N SER A 54 -10.56 2.66 -17.32
CA SER A 54 -10.66 1.25 -16.88
C SER A 54 -11.01 0.26 -18.02
N ILE A 55 -10.01 -0.47 -18.52
CA ILE A 55 -10.26 -1.64 -19.37
C ILE A 55 -10.80 -2.76 -18.45
N PRO A 56 -11.97 -3.37 -18.74
CA PRO A 56 -12.50 -4.47 -17.94
C PRO A 56 -11.54 -5.67 -18.00
N GLY A 57 -11.00 -6.09 -16.86
CA GLY A 57 -10.12 -7.26 -16.74
C GLY A 57 -8.67 -6.97 -16.36
N SER A 58 -8.16 -5.74 -16.52
CA SER A 58 -6.83 -5.33 -16.04
C SER A 58 -6.87 -4.58 -14.69
N SER A 59 -8.00 -4.65 -13.99
CA SER A 59 -8.50 -3.57 -13.12
C SER A 59 -8.40 -3.84 -11.61
N TYR A 60 -7.47 -4.68 -11.15
CA TYR A 60 -7.01 -4.63 -9.76
C TYR A 60 -5.78 -3.72 -9.57
N ALA A 61 -4.99 -3.53 -10.63
CA ALA A 61 -3.98 -2.48 -10.67
C ALA A 61 -4.69 -1.12 -10.83
N GLY A 62 -4.52 -0.22 -9.86
CA GLY A 62 -5.09 1.13 -9.89
C GLY A 62 -6.22 1.36 -8.88
N ARG A 63 -7.31 0.57 -8.88
CA ARG A 63 -8.45 0.81 -7.96
C ARG A 63 -8.07 0.64 -6.49
N GLY A 64 -7.37 -0.45 -6.17
CA GLY A 64 -6.90 -0.71 -4.81
C GLY A 64 -5.93 0.37 -4.36
N LEU A 65 -4.97 0.73 -5.22
CA LEU A 65 -3.96 1.75 -4.90
C LEU A 65 -4.56 3.16 -4.76
N GLU A 66 -5.53 3.50 -5.59
CA GLU A 66 -6.26 4.77 -5.51
C GLU A 66 -7.08 4.84 -4.22
N LEU A 67 -7.74 3.76 -3.82
CA LEU A 67 -8.44 3.68 -2.55
C LEU A 67 -7.47 3.86 -1.36
N LEU A 68 -6.35 3.13 -1.37
CA LEU A 68 -5.30 3.26 -0.35
C LEU A 68 -4.81 4.71 -0.27
N ARG A 69 -4.56 5.35 -1.42
CA ARG A 69 -4.12 6.75 -1.49
C ARG A 69 -5.17 7.73 -0.97
N ARG A 70 -6.47 7.51 -1.25
CA ARG A 70 -7.56 8.39 -0.80
C ARG A 70 -7.75 8.33 0.72
N MET A 71 -7.52 7.18 1.34
CA MET A 71 -7.67 7.00 2.79
C MET A 71 -6.41 7.38 3.56
N ALA A 72 -5.25 7.36 2.91
CA ALA A 72 -3.97 7.60 3.57
C ALA A 72 -3.70 9.09 3.78
N THR A 73 -3.22 9.44 4.97
CA THR A 73 -2.62 10.75 5.24
C THR A 73 -1.30 10.91 4.50
N HIS A 74 -0.54 9.82 4.34
CA HIS A 74 0.71 9.82 3.59
C HIS A 74 0.83 8.56 2.73
N PHE A 75 1.28 8.75 1.49
CA PHE A 75 1.56 7.67 0.56
C PHE A 75 2.86 7.99 -0.19
N HIS A 76 3.86 7.11 -0.10
CA HIS A 76 5.13 7.31 -0.76
C HIS A 76 5.68 6.01 -1.34
N VAL A 77 6.24 6.11 -2.53
CA VAL A 77 6.92 5.01 -3.21
C VAL A 77 8.40 5.36 -3.26
N HIS A 78 9.22 4.50 -2.67
CA HIS A 78 10.66 4.70 -2.51
C HIS A 78 11.43 4.01 -3.64
N GLY A 79 12.57 4.57 -4.02
CA GLY A 79 13.53 3.95 -4.93
C GLY A 79 12.93 3.56 -6.28
N GLU A 80 13.19 2.32 -6.71
CA GLU A 80 12.70 1.76 -7.97
C GLU A 80 11.24 1.29 -7.90
N GLY A 81 10.52 1.53 -6.81
CA GLY A 81 9.11 1.13 -6.68
C GLY A 81 8.87 -0.19 -5.95
N ASN A 82 9.91 -0.88 -5.52
CA ASN A 82 9.82 -2.11 -4.70
C ASN A 82 9.60 -1.85 -3.20
N ARG A 83 9.43 -0.59 -2.79
CA ARG A 83 9.14 -0.20 -1.42
C ARG A 83 8.08 0.88 -1.38
N VAL A 84 6.95 0.57 -0.75
CA VAL A 84 5.80 1.46 -0.60
C VAL A 84 5.51 1.69 0.88
N GLU A 85 5.34 2.95 1.24
CA GLU A 85 4.97 3.39 2.57
C GLU A 85 3.61 4.08 2.55
N ILE A 86 2.74 3.68 3.47
CA ILE A 86 1.39 4.22 3.62
C ILE A 86 1.16 4.54 5.10
N VAL A 87 0.65 5.73 5.40
CA VAL A 87 0.28 6.17 6.75
C VAL A 87 -1.19 6.51 6.78
N TYR A 88 -1.91 5.93 7.74
CA TYR A 88 -3.27 6.27 8.08
C TYR A 88 -3.28 6.93 9.45
N ASP A 89 -3.93 8.08 9.55
CA ASP A 89 -4.31 8.68 10.82
C ASP A 89 -5.81 8.54 10.98
N TRP A 90 -6.27 8.23 12.19
CA TRP A 90 -7.68 8.27 12.54
C TRP A 90 -7.87 8.99 13.86
N GLU A 91 -9.01 9.64 13.99
CA GLU A 91 -9.56 10.10 15.25
C GLU A 91 -10.66 9.10 15.67
N PRO A 92 -10.96 8.96 16.96
CA PRO A 92 -12.18 8.26 17.38
C PRO A 92 -13.36 8.93 16.68
N GLY A 93 -14.23 8.12 16.07
CA GLY A 93 -15.47 8.64 15.50
C GLY A 93 -16.21 9.43 16.56
N ARG A 94 -16.71 10.62 16.22
CA ARG A 94 -17.64 11.32 17.11
C ARG A 94 -18.80 10.36 17.36
N GLU A 95 -19.06 10.03 18.62
CA GLU A 95 -20.39 9.56 18.99
C GLU A 95 -21.30 10.73 18.63
N ASP A 96 -22.14 10.55 17.61
CA ASP A 96 -23.18 11.52 17.29
C ASP A 96 -24.09 11.59 18.53
N ASP A 97 -23.89 12.63 19.35
CA ASP A 97 -24.83 13.04 20.41
C ASP A 97 -26.12 13.48 19.70
N ASP A 98 -27.08 12.56 19.54
CA ASP A 98 -28.50 12.83 19.27
C ASP A 98 -29.40 11.93 20.13
#